data_AF-A0A821NN89-F1
#
_entry.id   AF-A0A821NN89-F1
#
_cell.length_a   1.000
_cell.length_b   1.000
_cell.length_c   1.000
_cell.angle_alpha   90.00
_cell.angle_beta   90.00
_cell.angle_gamma   90.00
#
_symmetry.space_group_name_H-M   'P 1'
#
loop_
_entity.id
_entity.type
_entity.pdbx_description
1 polymer ?
#
loop_
_entity_poly.entity_id
_entity_poly.type
_entity_poly.pdbx_seq_one_letter_code
_entity_poly.pdbx_strand_id
1 'polypeptide(L)'
;NFYPKQDNSVIVSVDSNSSQALSCEEHCDGSIFTLLYQYKTGGLQVEIPDGTWFDVPVTSYGLVVNSGRCLERWTNGLLKSVNHRVKFLKEERISIPFFLEACYSTPIAVLPTIVEPLKYEPIMYGQYIIESNKQFKEYQRDKDKLI
;
A
#
# COMPACT_ATOMS: atom_id res chain seq x y z
N ASN A 1 3.24 5.17 -11.77
CA ASN A 1 4.61 4.98 -11.22
C ASN A 1 5.57 4.62 -12.33
N PHE A 2 6.73 5.28 -12.36
CA PHE A 2 7.83 5.01 -13.28
C PHE A 2 9.08 4.71 -12.46
N TYR A 3 9.66 3.52 -12.67
CA TYR A 3 10.92 3.11 -12.04
C TYR A 3 11.94 2.98 -13.17
N PRO A 4 12.87 3.95 -13.31
CA PRO A 4 13.83 3.93 -14.41
C PRO A 4 14.82 2.77 -14.25
N LYS A 5 15.45 2.38 -15.35
CA LYS A 5 16.61 1.48 -15.32
C LYS A 5 17.75 2.11 -14.53
N GLN A 6 18.28 1.40 -13.55
CA GLN A 6 19.38 1.84 -12.69
C GLN A 6 20.31 0.66 -12.38
N ASP A 7 21.56 0.93 -12.01
CA ASP A 7 22.52 -0.12 -11.64
C ASP A 7 22.44 -0.51 -10.17
N ASN A 8 22.04 0.43 -9.31
CA ASN A 8 21.98 0.27 -7.86
C ASN A 8 20.64 0.78 -7.32
N SER A 9 20.14 0.15 -6.26
CA SER A 9 19.02 0.70 -5.50
C SER A 9 19.52 1.67 -4.42
N VAL A 10 18.68 2.66 -4.10
CA VAL A 10 18.83 3.56 -2.94
C VAL A 10 18.08 3.00 -1.71
N ILE A 11 17.17 2.05 -1.91
CA ILE A 11 16.31 1.47 -0.86
C ILE A 11 16.70 0.00 -0.67
N VAL A 12 16.95 -0.39 0.58
CA VAL A 12 17.28 -1.77 0.95
C VAL A 12 16.39 -2.16 2.13
N SER A 13 15.56 -3.19 1.98
CA SER A 13 14.95 -3.83 3.15
C SER A 13 15.92 -4.84 3.73
N VAL A 14 15.92 -4.94 5.06
CA VAL A 14 16.66 -5.97 5.79
C VAL A 14 15.62 -6.86 6.43
N ASP A 15 15.48 -8.05 5.87
CA ASP A 15 14.61 -9.10 6.39
C ASP A 15 15.51 -10.02 7.23
N SER A 16 14.95 -10.81 8.15
CA SER A 16 15.72 -11.65 9.10
C SER A 16 16.73 -12.61 8.43
N ASN A 17 16.55 -12.90 7.14
CA ASN A 17 17.36 -13.85 6.38
C ASN A 17 18.08 -13.24 5.15
N SER A 18 17.84 -11.97 4.78
CA SER A 18 18.49 -11.35 3.60
C SER A 18 18.30 -9.84 3.52
N SER A 19 19.24 -9.14 2.88
CA SER A 19 19.01 -7.80 2.36
C SER A 19 18.40 -7.87 0.94
N GLN A 20 17.27 -7.20 0.74
CA GLN A 20 16.62 -7.09 -0.57
C GLN A 20 16.62 -5.62 -1.01
N ALA A 21 17.24 -5.36 -2.15
CA ALA A 21 17.14 -4.04 -2.79
C ALA A 21 15.70 -3.83 -3.30
N LEU A 22 15.11 -2.68 -3.00
CA LEU A 22 13.73 -2.33 -3.35
C LEU A 22 13.69 -1.08 -4.23
N SER A 23 12.68 -0.97 -5.09
CA SER A 23 12.31 0.27 -5.77
C SER A 23 11.17 1.01 -5.07
N CYS A 24 10.43 0.31 -4.20
CA CYS A 24 9.40 0.87 -3.32
C CYS A 24 9.39 0.06 -2.02
N GLU A 25 9.43 0.75 -0.89
CA GLU A 25 9.42 0.16 0.45
C GLU A 25 8.15 -0.67 0.71
N GLU A 26 8.24 -1.52 1.73
CA GLU A 26 7.07 -2.21 2.27
C GLU A 26 6.04 -1.21 2.78
N HIS A 27 4.79 -1.40 2.38
CA HIS A 27 3.66 -0.63 2.90
C HIS A 27 2.32 -1.37 2.72
N CYS A 28 1.30 -0.81 3.34
CA CYS A 28 -0.10 -1.12 3.12
C CYS A 28 -0.80 0.11 2.53
N ASP A 29 -1.73 -0.10 1.59
CA ASP A 29 -2.51 1.00 1.01
C ASP A 29 -3.53 1.54 2.03
N GLY A 30 -3.61 2.85 2.18
CA GLY A 30 -4.60 3.49 3.05
C GLY A 30 -6.03 3.53 2.48
N SER A 31 -6.17 3.23 1.18
CA SER A 31 -7.41 3.33 0.40
C SER A 31 -8.45 2.27 0.79
N ILE A 32 -9.59 2.25 0.09
CA ILE A 32 -10.57 1.15 0.17
C ILE A 32 -10.00 -0.07 -0.55
N PHE A 33 -9.66 0.08 -1.82
CA PHE A 33 -8.91 -0.90 -2.60
C PHE A 33 -8.10 -0.20 -3.69
N THR A 34 -7.14 -0.94 -4.23
CA THR A 34 -6.31 -0.48 -5.35
C THR A 34 -6.46 -1.43 -6.52
N LEU A 35 -6.60 -0.85 -7.72
CA LEU A 35 -6.47 -1.56 -8.98
C LEU A 35 -5.11 -1.21 -9.57
N LEU A 36 -4.25 -2.20 -9.78
CA LEU A 36 -2.90 -1.98 -10.27
C LEU A 36 -2.69 -2.72 -11.58
N TYR A 37 -2.40 -1.96 -12.63
CA TYR A 37 -1.88 -2.50 -13.88
C TYR A 37 -0.35 -2.50 -13.87
N GLN A 38 0.25 -3.64 -14.24
CA GLN A 38 1.69 -3.80 -14.40
C GLN A 38 2.04 -3.90 -15.89
N TYR A 39 2.87 -3.00 -16.39
CA TYR A 39 3.25 -3.02 -17.81
C TYR A 39 4.53 -3.83 -18.02
N LYS A 40 4.37 -5.09 -18.46
CA LYS A 40 5.42 -6.05 -18.90
C LYS A 40 6.41 -6.50 -17.83
N THR A 41 6.95 -5.60 -17.03
CA THR A 41 7.96 -5.88 -16.00
C THR A 41 7.31 -6.17 -14.66
N GLY A 42 7.71 -7.26 -14.01
CA GLY A 42 7.21 -7.68 -12.69
C GLY A 42 7.83 -6.91 -11.53
N GLY A 43 8.09 -7.60 -10.42
CA GLY A 43 8.78 -7.04 -9.26
C GLY A 43 7.87 -6.60 -8.12
N LEU A 44 6.55 -6.56 -8.31
CA LEU A 44 5.61 -6.45 -7.18
C LEU A 44 5.69 -7.72 -6.33
N GLN A 45 5.84 -7.54 -5.03
CA GLN A 45 5.74 -8.62 -4.06
C GLN A 45 4.66 -8.30 -3.01
N VAL A 46 3.98 -9.35 -2.55
CA VAL A 46 3.02 -9.29 -1.44
C VAL A 46 3.49 -10.23 -0.33
N GLU A 47 3.35 -9.81 0.92
CA GLU A 47 3.62 -10.67 2.07
C GLU A 47 2.45 -11.65 2.24
N ILE A 48 2.75 -12.95 2.34
CA ILE A 48 1.77 -14.00 2.59
C ILE A 48 1.78 -14.43 4.06
N PRO A 49 0.78 -15.18 4.56
CA PRO A 49 0.58 -15.40 6.00
C PRO A 49 1.74 -16.04 6.79
N ASP A 50 2.68 -16.70 6.11
CA ASP A 50 3.88 -17.28 6.74
C ASP A 50 5.05 -16.27 6.87
N GLY A 51 4.82 -15.01 6.49
CA GLY A 51 5.81 -13.92 6.51
C GLY A 51 6.76 -13.93 5.31
N THR A 52 6.55 -14.80 4.33
CA THR A 52 7.35 -14.81 3.10
C THR A 52 6.75 -13.90 2.03
N TRP A 53 7.60 -13.51 1.07
CA TRP A 53 7.23 -12.61 -0.03
C TRP A 53 6.89 -13.41 -1.28
N PHE A 54 5.66 -13.24 -1.77
CA PHE A 54 5.19 -13.83 -3.02
C PHE A 54 5.35 -12.84 -4.18
N ASP A 55 6.00 -13.27 -5.26
CA ASP A 55 6.13 -12.50 -6.50
C ASP A 55 4.83 -12.51 -7.30
N VAL A 56 4.20 -11.35 -7.44
CA VAL A 56 2.94 -11.21 -8.18
C VAL A 56 3.22 -11.25 -9.68
N PRO A 57 2.71 -12.26 -10.41
CA PRO A 57 3.01 -12.40 -11.83
C PRO A 57 2.38 -11.26 -12.65
N VAL A 58 3.09 -10.86 -13.71
CA VAL A 58 2.51 -9.97 -14.73
C VAL A 58 1.57 -10.80 -15.59
N THR A 59 0.31 -10.39 -15.64
CA THR A 59 -0.71 -11.03 -16.48
C THR A 59 -1.10 -10.09 -17.61
N SER A 60 -1.08 -10.58 -18.86
CA SER A 60 -1.54 -9.80 -20.00
C SER A 60 -3.00 -9.37 -19.80
N TYR A 61 -3.26 -8.07 -19.85
CA TYR A 61 -4.58 -7.46 -19.61
C TYR A 61 -5.16 -7.71 -18.21
N GLY A 62 -4.36 -8.20 -17.26
CA GLY A 62 -4.77 -8.43 -15.88
C GLY A 62 -4.61 -7.18 -15.02
N LEU A 63 -5.47 -7.07 -14.01
CA LEU A 63 -5.34 -6.09 -12.93
C LEU A 63 -5.07 -6.85 -11.63
N VAL A 64 -4.07 -6.39 -10.88
CA VAL A 64 -3.91 -6.77 -9.48
C VAL A 64 -4.93 -5.97 -8.69
N VAL A 65 -5.66 -6.63 -7.80
CA VAL A 65 -6.61 -6.00 -6.89
C VAL A 65 -6.18 -6.30 -5.46
N ASN A 66 -5.92 -5.26 -4.68
CA ASN A 66 -5.60 -5.41 -3.26
C ASN A 66 -6.52 -4.55 -2.40
N SER A 67 -6.93 -5.09 -1.26
CA SER A 67 -7.64 -4.37 -0.20
C SER A 67 -6.69 -3.37 0.47
N GLY A 68 -7.22 -2.20 0.79
CA GLY A 68 -6.55 -1.22 1.63
C GLY A 68 -7.10 -1.21 3.06
N ARG A 69 -6.46 -0.44 3.93
CA ARG A 69 -6.75 -0.36 5.37
C ARG A 69 -8.15 0.17 5.68
N CYS A 70 -8.73 0.98 4.79
CA CYS A 70 -10.11 1.45 4.98
C CYS A 70 -11.09 0.27 4.87
N LEU A 71 -10.95 -0.59 3.86
CA LEU A 71 -11.80 -1.76 3.68
C LEU A 71 -11.57 -2.82 4.76
N GLU A 72 -10.33 -2.99 5.22
CA GLU A 72 -10.02 -3.85 6.36
C GLU A 72 -10.81 -3.44 7.61
N ARG A 73 -10.78 -2.14 7.95
CA ARG A 73 -11.53 -1.59 9.08
C ARG A 73 -13.03 -1.80 8.94
N TRP A 74 -13.60 -1.48 7.77
CA TRP A 74 -15.03 -1.69 7.50
C TRP A 74 -15.45 -3.14 7.66
N THR A 75 -14.59 -4.08 7.26
CA THR A 75 -14.88 -5.51 7.30
C THR A 75 -14.42 -6.20 8.59
N ASN A 76 -14.05 -5.45 9.63
CA ASN A 76 -13.51 -5.96 10.90
C ASN A 76 -12.32 -6.94 10.72
N GLY A 77 -11.51 -6.72 9.69
CA GLY A 77 -10.34 -7.53 9.38
C GLY A 77 -10.60 -8.77 8.53
N LEU A 78 -11.82 -8.95 7.99
CA LEU A 78 -12.11 -10.04 7.06
C LEU A 78 -11.32 -9.89 5.75
N LEU A 79 -11.29 -8.69 5.18
CA LEU A 79 -10.46 -8.36 4.01
C LEU A 79 -9.21 -7.64 4.48
N LYS A 80 -8.11 -8.38 4.66
CA LYS A 80 -6.85 -7.83 5.17
C LYS A 80 -6.19 -6.89 4.17
N SER A 81 -5.68 -5.77 4.64
CA SER A 81 -4.71 -4.96 3.93
C SER A 81 -3.36 -5.66 4.04
N VAL A 82 -2.85 -6.16 2.91
CA VAL A 82 -1.59 -6.91 2.88
C VAL A 82 -0.41 -6.00 2.60
N ASN A 83 0.69 -6.26 3.30
CA ASN A 83 1.97 -5.63 3.03
C ASN A 83 2.41 -5.97 1.60
N HIS A 84 2.89 -4.96 0.90
CA HIS A 84 3.43 -5.11 -0.44
C HIS A 84 4.62 -4.18 -0.65
N ARG A 85 5.51 -4.59 -1.56
CA ARG A 85 6.74 -3.87 -1.90
C ARG A 85 7.06 -4.04 -3.39
N VAL A 86 7.98 -3.24 -3.91
CA VAL A 86 8.48 -3.42 -5.28
C VAL A 86 9.97 -3.72 -5.23
N LYS A 87 10.38 -4.89 -5.73
CA LYS A 87 11.80 -5.26 -5.86
C LYS A 87 12.52 -4.30 -6.79
N PHE A 88 13.78 -4.03 -6.46
CA PHE A 88 14.68 -3.37 -7.39
C PHE A 88 15.01 -4.31 -8.55
N LEU A 89 14.88 -3.79 -9.76
CA LEU A 89 15.24 -4.48 -11.01
C LEU A 89 16.23 -3.59 -11.78
N LYS A 90 17.18 -4.21 -12.48
CA LYS A 90 18.10 -3.49 -13.39
C LYS A 90 17.44 -3.20 -14.75
N GLU A 91 16.13 -2.99 -14.74
CA GLU A 91 15.27 -2.78 -15.89
C GLU A 91 14.25 -1.69 -15.58
N GLU A 92 13.69 -1.10 -16.62
CA GLU A 92 12.57 -0.18 -16.46
C GLU A 92 11.30 -0.93 -16.03
N ARG A 93 10.56 -0.34 -15.09
CA ARG A 93 9.24 -0.82 -14.67
C ARG A 93 8.24 0.32 -14.70
N ILE A 94 7.06 0.04 -15.27
CA ILE A 94 5.92 0.94 -15.28
C ILE A 94 4.75 0.24 -14.61
N SER A 95 4.08 0.94 -13.70
CA SER A 95 2.80 0.50 -13.15
C SER A 95 1.83 1.66 -13.00
N ILE A 96 0.54 1.36 -13.16
CA ILE A 96 -0.54 2.35 -13.11
C ILE A 96 -1.48 1.93 -11.98
N PRO A 97 -1.28 2.47 -10.76
CA PRO A 97 -2.22 2.27 -9.67
C PRO A 97 -3.40 3.23 -9.80
N PHE A 98 -4.61 2.72 -9.57
CA PHE A 98 -5.81 3.47 -9.29
C PHE A 98 -6.23 3.17 -7.85
N PHE A 99 -6.25 4.19 -7.00
CA PHE A 99 -6.66 4.08 -5.61
C PHE A 99 -8.13 4.51 -5.49
N LEU A 100 -9.01 3.61 -5.05
CA LEU A 100 -10.36 4.00 -4.67
C LEU A 100 -10.38 4.43 -3.21
N GLU A 101 -10.68 5.70 -2.97
CA GLU A 101 -10.71 6.28 -1.63
C GLU A 101 -12.15 6.55 -1.16
N ALA A 102 -12.32 6.63 0.16
CA ALA A 102 -13.57 7.11 0.74
C ALA A 102 -13.63 8.64 0.66
N CYS A 103 -14.83 9.23 0.76
CA CYS A 103 -14.94 10.68 0.91
C CYS A 103 -14.27 11.13 2.21
N TYR A 104 -13.71 12.34 2.22
CA TYR A 104 -13.00 12.90 3.37
C TYR A 104 -13.84 12.89 4.67
N SER A 105 -15.15 13.14 4.55
CA SER A 105 -16.11 13.14 5.65
C SER A 105 -16.76 11.77 5.92
N THR A 106 -16.24 10.67 5.36
CA THR A 106 -16.79 9.34 5.61
C THR A 106 -16.24 8.78 6.92
N PRO A 107 -17.10 8.28 7.84
CA PRO A 107 -16.62 7.52 8.99
C PRO A 107 -16.14 6.13 8.55
N ILE A 108 -14.91 5.79 8.93
CA ILE A 108 -14.38 4.42 8.85
C ILE A 108 -14.69 3.70 10.15
N ALA A 109 -15.83 3.00 10.19
CA ALA A 109 -16.27 2.18 11.31
C ALA A 109 -16.68 0.80 10.80
N VAL A 110 -16.53 -0.22 11.64
CA VAL A 110 -16.97 -1.58 11.31
C VAL A 110 -18.42 -1.57 10.83
N LEU A 111 -18.69 -2.26 9.72
CA LEU A 111 -20.03 -2.29 9.12
C LEU A 111 -21.06 -2.85 10.12
N PRO A 112 -22.28 -2.28 10.18
CA PRO A 112 -23.27 -2.60 11.21
C PRO A 112 -23.78 -4.05 11.13
N THR A 113 -23.56 -4.74 10.02
CA THR A 113 -23.91 -6.16 9.84
C THR A 113 -22.95 -7.12 10.51
N ILE A 114 -21.80 -6.66 11.02
CA ILE A 114 -20.79 -7.48 11.68
C ILE A 114 -21.04 -7.45 13.18
N VAL A 115 -21.32 -8.62 13.76
CA VAL A 115 -21.74 -8.78 15.18
C VAL A 115 -20.63 -9.38 16.06
N GLU A 116 -19.39 -9.32 15.60
CA GLU A 116 -18.21 -9.74 16.35
C GLU A 116 -17.71 -8.62 17.29
N PRO A 117 -16.85 -8.92 18.29
CA PRO A 117 -16.10 -7.88 18.97
C PRO A 117 -15.40 -6.97 17.96
N LEU A 118 -15.62 -5.66 18.10
CA LEU A 118 -15.06 -4.68 17.19
C LEU A 118 -13.55 -4.58 17.43
N LYS A 119 -12.76 -4.80 16.38
CA LYS A 119 -11.29 -4.69 16.45
C LYS A 119 -10.79 -3.27 16.23
N TYR A 120 -11.64 -2.40 15.69
CA TYR A 120 -11.27 -1.05 15.28
C TYR A 120 -12.25 -0.03 15.83
N GLU A 121 -11.71 1.02 16.45
CA GLU A 121 -12.47 2.20 16.81
C GLU A 121 -12.83 3.03 15.57
N PRO A 122 -14.02 3.67 15.55
CA PRO A 122 -14.40 4.60 14.50
C PRO A 122 -13.40 5.76 14.34
N ILE A 123 -13.08 6.12 13.10
CA ILE A 123 -12.27 7.30 12.76
C ILE A 123 -12.80 7.94 11.48
N MET A 124 -12.69 9.27 11.34
CA MET A 124 -13.02 9.92 10.07
C MET A 124 -11.93 9.66 9.03
N TYR A 125 -12.32 9.35 7.78
CA TYR A 125 -11.35 9.05 6.72
C TYR A 125 -10.36 10.19 6.48
N GLY A 126 -10.84 11.44 6.49
CA GLY A 126 -9.98 12.62 6.39
C GLY A 126 -8.92 12.72 7.49
N GLN A 127 -9.27 12.37 8.73
CA GLN A 127 -8.30 12.34 9.83
C GLN A 127 -7.29 11.20 9.62
N TYR A 128 -7.80 10.01 9.27
CA TYR A 128 -6.97 8.85 9.01
C TYR A 128 -5.93 9.10 7.91
N ILE A 129 -6.33 9.68 6.77
CA ILE A 129 -5.41 9.91 5.64
C ILE A 129 -4.39 11.02 5.94
N ILE A 130 -4.78 12.06 6.68
CA ILE A 130 -3.84 13.11 7.15
C ILE A 130 -2.77 12.50 8.03
N GLU A 131 -3.15 11.71 9.03
CA GLU A 131 -2.20 11.05 9.93
C GLU A 131 -1.30 10.07 9.16
N SER A 132 -1.88 9.28 8.25
CA SER A 132 -1.14 8.32 7.42
C SER A 132 -0.10 9.01 6.53
N ASN A 133 -0.43 10.18 5.97
CA ASN A 133 0.45 10.90 5.06
C ASN A 133 1.61 11.62 5.76
N LYS A 134 1.55 11.84 7.07
CA LYS A 134 2.64 12.50 7.83
C LYS A 134 3.96 11.74 7.78
N GLN A 135 3.96 10.46 7.42
CA GLN A 135 5.21 9.70 7.24
C GLN A 135 6.04 10.21 6.05
N PHE A 136 5.40 10.83 5.05
CA PHE A 136 6.07 11.37 3.88
C PHE A 136 6.62 12.77 4.17
N LYS A 137 7.86 13.03 3.75
CA LYS A 137 8.57 14.29 4.02
C LYS A 137 7.82 15.52 3.49
N GLU A 138 7.06 15.36 2.42
CA GLU A 138 6.23 16.40 1.80
C GLU A 138 5.16 16.93 2.76
N TYR A 139 4.63 16.08 3.65
CA TYR A 139 3.61 16.41 4.64
C TYR A 139 4.18 16.79 6.01
N GLN A 140 5.50 16.71 6.17
CA GLN A 140 6.23 17.14 7.37
C GLN A 140 6.73 18.59 7.28
N ARG A 141 6.36 19.34 6.23
CA ARG A 141 6.77 20.74 6.08
C ARG A 141 6.23 21.57 7.25
N ASP A 142 7.12 22.33 7.88
CA ASP A 142 6.81 23.26 8.97
C ASP A 142 5.60 24.13 8.59
N LYS A 143 4.54 24.05 9.38
CA LYS A 143 3.38 24.94 9.25
C LYS A 143 3.76 26.41 9.50
N ASP A 144 4.87 26.65 10.20
CA ASP A 144 5.36 27.98 10.55
C ASP A 144 6.21 28.64 9.46
N LYS A 145 6.50 27.94 8.34
CA LYS A 145 7.23 28.50 7.18
C LYS A 145 6.32 28.91 6.02
N LEU A 146 5.01 28.96 6.26
CA LEU A 146 3.99 29.34 5.28
C LEU A 146 3.39 30.73 5.53
N ILE A 147 4.12 31.61 6.23
CA ILE A 147 3.76 33.03 6.41
C ILE A 147 4.79 33.90 5.71
#